data_AF-A0A2H8TYS1-F1
#
_entry.id   AF-A0A2H8TYS1-F1
#
_cell.length_a   1.000
_cell.length_b   1.000
_cell.length_c   1.000
_cell.angle_alpha   90.00
_cell.angle_beta   90.00
_cell.angle_gamma   90.00
#
_symmetry.space_group_name_H-M   'P 1'
#
loop_
_entity.id
_entity.type
_entity.pdbx_description
1 polymer ?
#
loop_
_entity_poly.entity_id
_entity_poly.type
_entity_poly.pdbx_seq_one_letter_code
_entity_poly.pdbx_strand_id
1 'polypeptide(L)'
;GTTALGNPLRTHSLGRTCLPEDVFQEYLRGLEQDTYSADKYNLLRHNCNNFSNEISQFLCGNCIPSYILDLPNEILNTPFGQQLAPVLELFSNNIGIHPGVRRSGSDFESLNNDIDSARN
;
A
#
# COMPACT_ATOMS: atom_id res chain seq x y z
N GLY A 1 0.27 -2.11 14.43
CA GLY A 1 0.79 -2.03 13.05
C GLY A 1 1.79 -3.12 12.82
N THR A 2 1.33 -4.36 12.72
CA THR A 2 2.16 -5.52 12.44
C THR A 2 1.55 -6.22 11.24
N THR A 3 2.36 -6.52 10.25
CA THR A 3 1.96 -7.40 9.15
C THR A 3 2.74 -8.71 9.28
N ALA A 4 2.48 -9.67 8.38
CA ALA A 4 3.30 -10.88 8.28
C ALA A 4 4.81 -10.60 8.06
N LEU A 5 5.17 -9.38 7.63
CA LEU A 5 6.55 -8.94 7.43
C LEU A 5 7.28 -8.59 8.75
N GLY A 6 6.59 -8.58 9.88
CA GLY A 6 7.18 -8.28 11.19
C GLY A 6 7.47 -6.78 11.39
N ASN A 7 8.56 -6.48 12.10
CA ASN A 7 8.95 -5.11 12.41
C ASN A 7 9.52 -4.39 11.18
N PRO A 8 9.29 -3.07 11.03
CA PRO A 8 9.81 -2.31 9.91
C PRO A 8 11.34 -2.30 9.91
N LEU A 9 11.95 -2.47 8.74
CA LEU A 9 13.40 -2.41 8.57
C LEU A 9 13.96 -1.00 8.85
N ARG A 10 13.19 0.04 8.53
CA ARG A 10 13.53 1.44 8.73
C ARG A 10 12.26 2.26 8.98
N THR A 11 12.37 3.27 9.85
CA THR A 11 11.29 4.22 10.12
C THR A 11 11.74 5.62 9.74
N HIS A 12 10.87 6.34 9.03
CA HIS A 12 11.07 7.75 8.67
C HIS A 12 10.02 8.61 9.36
N SER A 13 10.44 9.69 10.02
CA SER A 13 9.52 10.71 10.50
C SER A 13 9.17 11.64 9.33
N LEU A 14 7.89 11.68 8.96
CA LEU A 14 7.41 12.46 7.81
C LEU A 14 6.86 13.82 8.24
N GLY A 15 6.49 13.98 9.50
CA GLY A 15 5.99 15.24 10.03
C GLY A 15 4.95 15.03 11.14
N ARG A 16 4.16 16.06 11.38
CA ARG A 16 3.03 16.05 12.31
C ARG A 16 1.80 16.59 11.60
N THR A 17 0.65 16.05 11.95
CA THR A 17 -0.64 16.55 11.49
C THR A 17 -1.48 17.00 12.68
N CYS A 18 -2.35 17.98 12.45
CA CYS A 18 -3.43 18.35 13.36
C CYS A 18 -4.80 17.96 12.79
N LEU A 19 -4.82 17.19 11.70
CA LEU A 19 -6.05 16.73 11.08
C LEU A 19 -6.79 15.80 12.05
N PRO A 20 -8.09 16.03 12.29
CA PRO A 20 -8.92 15.11 13.05
C PRO A 20 -8.97 13.71 12.41
N GLU A 21 -9.02 12.69 13.25
CA GLU A 21 -9.04 11.28 12.81
C GLU A 21 -10.27 10.96 11.95
N ASP A 22 -11.45 11.49 12.29
CA ASP A 22 -12.69 11.28 11.54
C ASP A 22 -12.60 11.83 10.10
N VAL A 23 -12.01 13.00 9.94
CA VAL A 23 -11.73 13.60 8.61
C VAL A 23 -10.74 12.74 7.84
N PHE A 24 -9.70 12.23 8.50
CA PHE A 24 -8.74 11.32 7.87
C PHE A 24 -9.41 10.02 7.39
N GLN A 25 -10.27 9.41 8.22
CA GLN A 25 -11.01 8.20 7.86
C GLN A 25 -11.98 8.44 6.69
N GLU A 26 -12.61 9.62 6.61
CA GLU A 26 -13.43 10.00 5.47
C GLU A 26 -12.61 10.12 4.18
N TYR A 27 -11.44 10.74 4.26
CA TYR A 27 -10.52 10.82 3.14
C TYR A 27 -10.05 9.43 2.66
N LEU A 28 -9.69 8.53 3.58
CA LEU A 28 -9.32 7.15 3.25
C LEU A 28 -10.44 6.39 2.53
N ARG A 29 -11.70 6.54 2.98
CA ARG A 29 -12.87 5.95 2.29
C ARG A 29 -13.03 6.48 0.88
N GLY A 30 -12.77 7.78 0.67
CA GLY A 30 -12.76 8.38 -0.67
C GLY A 30 -11.70 7.77 -1.57
N LEU A 31 -10.48 7.61 -1.05
CA LEU A 31 -9.37 6.98 -1.79
C LEU A 31 -9.67 5.51 -2.13
N GLU A 32 -10.24 4.74 -1.21
CA GLU A 32 -10.61 3.34 -1.45
C GLU A 32 -11.66 3.20 -2.57
N GLN A 33 -12.66 4.08 -2.59
CA GLN A 33 -13.76 4.05 -3.56
C GLN A 33 -13.36 4.56 -4.94
N ASP A 34 -12.39 5.49 -4.99
CA ASP A 34 -11.87 6.02 -6.23
C ASP A 34 -10.46 5.51 -6.51
N THR A 35 -9.42 6.22 -6.10
CA THR A 35 -8.10 6.14 -6.73
C THR A 35 -7.34 4.86 -6.36
N TYR A 36 -7.54 4.32 -5.16
CA TYR A 36 -6.84 3.16 -4.58
C TYR A 36 -7.75 1.96 -4.38
N SER A 37 -8.75 1.78 -5.25
CA SER A 37 -9.51 0.54 -5.33
C SER A 37 -8.60 -0.64 -5.74
N ALA A 38 -8.97 -1.86 -5.35
CA ALA A 38 -8.13 -3.05 -5.55
C ALA A 38 -7.79 -3.31 -7.03
N ASP A 39 -8.70 -2.99 -7.96
CA ASP A 39 -8.53 -3.12 -9.40
C ASP A 39 -7.59 -2.07 -10.01
N LYS A 40 -7.29 -0.98 -9.29
CA LYS A 40 -6.35 0.07 -9.71
C LYS A 40 -4.93 -0.15 -9.19
N TYR A 41 -4.67 -1.23 -8.45
CA TYR A 41 -3.33 -1.54 -7.98
C TYR A 41 -2.39 -1.87 -9.15
N ASN A 42 -1.25 -1.19 -9.21
CA ASN A 42 -0.17 -1.53 -10.14
C ASN A 42 1.18 -1.51 -9.43
N LEU A 43 1.89 -2.62 -9.46
CA LEU A 43 3.16 -2.82 -8.77
C LEU A 43 4.22 -1.79 -9.17
N LEU A 44 4.25 -1.35 -10.42
CA LEU A 44 5.25 -0.41 -10.94
C LEU A 44 4.83 1.05 -10.84
N ARG A 45 3.52 1.34 -10.98
CA ARG A 45 3.03 2.72 -11.18
C ARG A 45 2.05 3.22 -10.13
N HIS A 46 1.40 2.33 -9.39
CA HIS A 46 0.31 2.69 -8.49
C HIS A 46 0.18 1.69 -7.32
N ASN A 47 1.17 1.71 -6.43
CA ASN A 47 1.35 0.73 -5.36
C ASN A 47 1.28 1.39 -3.96
N CYS A 48 1.67 0.63 -2.93
CA CYS A 48 1.67 1.09 -1.54
C CYS A 48 2.58 2.30 -1.28
N ASN A 49 3.64 2.50 -2.06
CA ASN A 49 4.52 3.66 -1.96
C ASN A 49 3.84 4.92 -2.50
N ASN A 50 3.11 4.82 -3.63
CA ASN A 50 2.31 5.92 -4.17
C ASN A 50 1.23 6.33 -3.16
N PHE A 51 0.51 5.35 -2.62
CA PHE A 51 -0.48 5.56 -1.55
C PHE A 51 0.15 6.28 -0.35
N SER A 52 1.25 5.75 0.19
CA SER A 52 1.93 6.33 1.35
C SER A 52 2.40 7.77 1.08
N ASN A 53 2.83 8.06 -0.15
CA ASN A 53 3.24 9.40 -0.54
C ASN A 53 2.08 10.39 -0.59
N GLU A 54 0.93 9.97 -1.09
CA GLU A 54 -0.28 10.79 -1.12
C GLU A 54 -0.82 11.06 0.29
N ILE A 55 -0.90 10.01 1.12
CA ILE A 55 -1.29 10.13 2.53
C ILE A 55 -0.33 11.06 3.29
N SER A 56 0.99 10.91 3.08
CA SER A 56 1.99 11.77 3.72
C SER A 56 1.81 13.23 3.32
N GLN A 57 1.61 13.52 2.04
CA GLN A 57 1.37 14.88 1.57
C GLN A 57 0.06 15.45 2.13
N PHE A 58 -1.01 14.67 2.15
CA PHE A 58 -2.29 15.10 2.71
C PHE A 58 -2.19 15.42 4.21
N LEU A 59 -1.53 14.56 4.99
CA LEU A 59 -1.45 14.71 6.44
C LEU A 59 -0.46 15.79 6.88
N CYS A 60 0.72 15.85 6.25
CA CYS A 60 1.82 16.68 6.75
C CYS A 60 2.53 17.53 5.69
N GLY A 61 2.05 17.53 4.43
CA GLY A 61 2.62 18.34 3.35
C GLY A 61 3.98 17.86 2.85
N ASN A 62 4.45 16.70 3.29
CA ASN A 62 5.76 16.15 2.93
C ASN A 62 5.63 14.88 2.12
N CYS A 63 6.54 14.67 1.17
CA CYS A 63 6.66 13.41 0.43
C CYS A 63 7.46 12.37 1.22
N ILE A 64 7.27 11.09 0.88
CA ILE A 64 8.19 10.04 1.33
C ILE A 64 9.55 10.17 0.60
N PRO A 65 10.64 9.57 1.11
CA PRO A 65 11.94 9.61 0.42
C PRO A 65 11.88 9.13 -1.03
N SER A 66 12.46 9.92 -1.95
CA SER A 66 12.32 9.71 -3.40
C SER A 66 12.82 8.34 -3.86
N TYR A 67 13.90 7.82 -3.27
CA TYR A 67 14.43 6.49 -3.60
C TYR A 67 13.42 5.35 -3.41
N ILE A 68 12.38 5.53 -2.58
CA ILE A 68 11.29 4.56 -2.41
C ILE A 68 10.31 4.63 -3.60
N LEU A 69 10.04 5.83 -4.10
CA LEU A 69 9.18 6.07 -5.26
C LEU A 69 9.89 5.76 -6.58
N ASP A 70 11.20 5.97 -6.64
CA ASP A 70 12.02 5.81 -7.83
C ASP A 70 12.45 4.36 -8.08
N LEU A 71 12.28 3.47 -7.11
CA LEU A 71 12.65 2.05 -7.21
C LEU A 71 12.13 1.35 -8.49
N PRO A 72 10.87 1.54 -8.95
CA PRO A 72 10.42 0.97 -10.21
C PRO A 72 11.23 1.48 -11.40
N ASN A 73 11.57 2.77 -11.43
CA ASN A 73 12.37 3.37 -12.50
C ASN A 73 13.80 2.82 -12.48
N GLU A 74 14.40 2.67 -11.30
CA GLU A 74 15.73 2.06 -11.16
C GLU A 74 15.76 0.64 -11.74
N ILE A 75 14.72 -0.17 -11.49
CA ILE A 75 14.59 -1.51 -12.07
C ILE A 75 14.45 -1.43 -13.59
N LEU A 76 13.48 -0.65 -14.09
CA LEU A 76 13.15 -0.56 -15.52
C LEU A 76 14.25 0.08 -16.37
N ASN A 77 15.16 0.84 -15.78
CA ASN A 77 16.33 1.39 -16.45
C ASN A 77 17.46 0.37 -16.66
N THR A 78 17.31 -0.86 -16.17
CA THR A 78 18.26 -1.95 -16.44
C THR A 78 17.76 -2.85 -17.59
N PRO A 79 18.67 -3.43 -18.42
CA PRO A 79 18.28 -4.39 -19.45
C PRO A 79 17.47 -5.58 -18.92
N PHE A 80 17.80 -6.04 -17.70
CA PHE A 80 17.09 -7.12 -17.05
C PHE A 80 15.70 -6.70 -16.59
N GLY A 81 15.55 -5.51 -16.00
CA GLY A 81 14.25 -5.00 -15.58
C GLY A 81 13.30 -4.76 -16.75
N GLN A 82 13.82 -4.36 -17.92
CA GLN A 82 13.02 -4.27 -19.14
C GLN A 82 12.46 -5.63 -19.58
N GLN A 83 13.25 -6.71 -19.44
CA GLN A 83 12.79 -8.07 -19.74
C GLN A 83 11.75 -8.56 -18.72
N LEU A 84 11.86 -8.14 -17.45
CA LEU A 84 10.90 -8.50 -16.40
C LEU A 84 9.63 -7.66 -16.39
N ALA A 85 9.62 -6.48 -17.03
CA ALA A 85 8.48 -5.57 -17.00
C ALA A 85 7.13 -6.27 -17.30
N PRO A 86 6.98 -7.12 -18.34
CA PRO A 86 5.72 -7.82 -18.61
C PRO A 86 5.27 -8.74 -17.46
N VAL A 87 6.21 -9.37 -16.76
CA VAL A 87 5.93 -10.25 -15.63
C VAL A 87 5.49 -9.43 -14.41
N LEU A 88 6.13 -8.29 -14.17
CA LEU A 88 5.76 -7.37 -13.08
C LEU A 88 4.36 -6.76 -13.31
N GLU A 89 4.01 -6.48 -14.57
CA GLU A 89 2.66 -6.07 -14.94
C GLU A 89 1.63 -7.20 -14.74
N LEU A 90 2.00 -8.45 -15.01
CA LEU A 90 1.12 -9.60 -14.73
C LEU A 90 0.82 -9.71 -13.23
N PHE A 91 1.80 -9.51 -12.35
CA PHE A 91 1.56 -9.52 -10.91
C PHE A 91 0.58 -8.43 -10.47
N SER A 92 0.67 -7.24 -11.07
CA SER A 92 -0.29 -6.16 -10.82
C SER A 92 -1.74 -6.60 -11.06
N ASN A 93 -1.98 -7.30 -12.17
CA ASN A 93 -3.31 -7.78 -12.55
C ASN A 93 -3.84 -8.91 -11.65
N ASN A 94 -2.95 -9.65 -10.97
CA ASN A 94 -3.32 -10.80 -10.15
C ASN A 94 -3.44 -10.45 -8.67
N ILE A 95 -2.86 -9.34 -8.20
CA ILE A 95 -2.98 -8.90 -6.80
C ILE A 95 -4.44 -8.52 -6.47
N GLY A 96 -5.25 -8.13 -7.47
CA GLY A 96 -6.68 -7.88 -7.33
C GLY A 96 -7.61 -9.09 -7.53
N ILE A 97 -7.08 -10.26 -7.92
CA ILE A 97 -7.87 -11.47 -8.24
C ILE A 97 -7.53 -12.58 -7.23
N HIS A 98 -7.95 -12.41 -5.98
CA HIS A 98 -8.31 -13.58 -5.17
C HIS A 98 -9.80 -13.86 -5.41
N PRO A 99 -10.16 -14.97 -6.09
CA PRO A 99 -11.55 -15.36 -6.25
C PRO A 99 -12.09 -15.76 -4.87
N GLY A 100 -12.69 -14.81 -4.14
CA GLY A 100 -13.30 -15.05 -2.83
C GLY A 100 -13.18 -13.92 -1.82
N VAL A 101 -12.48 -12.83 -2.12
CA VAL A 101 -12.15 -11.81 -1.11
C VAL A 101 -12.86 -10.49 -1.45
N ARG A 102 -14.20 -10.48 -1.32
CA ARG A 102 -14.89 -9.24 -0.95
C ARG A 102 -14.71 -9.10 0.57
N ARG A 103 -13.71 -8.33 1.03
CA ARG A 103 -13.51 -8.17 2.48
C ARG A 103 -14.57 -7.26 3.04
N SER A 104 -15.57 -7.84 3.69
CA SER A 104 -16.35 -7.13 4.69
C SER A 104 -15.43 -6.82 5.87
N GLY A 105 -15.61 -5.67 6.54
CA GLY A 105 -14.80 -5.27 7.71
C GLY A 105 -14.79 -6.33 8.84
N SER A 106 -15.83 -7.17 8.92
CA SER A 106 -15.94 -8.32 9.82
C SER A 106 -14.87 -9.39 9.61
N ASP A 107 -14.40 -9.57 8.38
CA ASP A 107 -13.54 -10.70 8.02
C ASP A 107 -12.08 -10.39 8.35
N PHE A 108 -11.71 -9.11 8.32
CA PHE A 108 -10.39 -8.64 8.76
C PHE A 108 -10.21 -8.81 10.27
N GLU A 109 -11.24 -8.49 11.04
CA GLU A 109 -11.24 -8.63 12.50
C GLU A 109 -11.17 -10.11 12.91
N SER A 110 -11.87 -10.98 12.19
CA SER A 110 -11.84 -12.43 12.43
C SER A 110 -10.47 -13.04 12.14
N LEU A 111 -9.81 -12.66 11.04
CA LEU A 111 -8.46 -13.12 10.71
C LEU A 111 -7.41 -12.67 11.75
N ASN A 112 -7.51 -11.44 12.26
CA ASN A 112 -6.60 -10.98 13.31
C ASN A 112 -6.81 -11.76 14.61
N ASN A 113 -8.07 -12.04 14.98
CA ASN A 113 -8.38 -12.86 16.15
C ASN A 113 -7.87 -14.30 16.02
N ASP A 114 -7.95 -14.91 14.83
CA ASP A 114 -7.42 -16.26 14.58
C ASP A 114 -5.89 -16.31 14.68
N ILE A 115 -5.22 -15.28 14.15
CA ILE A 115 -3.75 -15.14 14.22
C ILE A 115 -3.28 -14.95 15.66
N ASP A 116 -4.01 -14.17 16.46
CA ASP A 116 -3.70 -13.96 17.88
C ASP A 116 -4.00 -15.20 18.72
N SER A 117 -5.04 -15.97 18.35
CA SER A 117 -5.37 -17.24 19.01
C SER A 117 -4.35 -18.34 18.73
N ALA A 118 -3.71 -18.35 17.55
CA ALA A 118 -2.67 -19.31 17.19
C ALA A 118 -1.29 -19.00 17.83
N ARG A 119 -1.15 -17.85 18.49
CA ARG A 119 0.07 -17.42 19.19
C ARG A 119 0.04 -17.67 20.70
N ASN A 120 -1.12 -18.09 21.24
CA ASN A 120 -1.29 -18.56 22.62
C ASN A 120 -1.33 -20.09 22.67
#